data_AF-A0A920YGC6-F1
#
_entry.id   AF-A0A920YGC6-F1
#
_cell.length_a   1.000
_cell.length_b   1.000
_cell.length_c   1.000
_cell.angle_alpha   90.00
_cell.angle_beta   90.00
_cell.angle_gamma   90.00
#
_symmetry.space_group_name_H-M   'P 1'
#
loop_
_entity.id
_entity.type
_entity.pdbx_description
1 polymer ?
#
loop_
_entity_poly.entity_id
_entity_poly.type
_entity_poly.pdbx_seq_one_letter_code
_entity_poly.pdbx_strand_id
1 'polypeptide(L)'
;MKIGLLWFDDDPRRQLEEKVLRAARHYERKYGRPPNLCFVHPSTLNGNGGKRGRLRANGVEIRPGRSILPDHFWLGVAEDQSHISNLTSRISNPKSRP
;
A
#
# COMPACT_ATOMS: atom_id res chain seq x y z
N MET A 1 2.21 4.19 7.06
CA MET A 1 2.12 2.77 7.48
C MET A 1 2.96 2.65 8.73
N LYS A 2 2.40 2.09 9.81
CA LYS A 2 3.14 1.82 11.05
C LYS A 2 3.84 0.46 11.04
N ILE A 3 3.24 -0.53 10.37
CA ILE A 3 3.76 -1.91 10.27
C ILE A 3 3.65 -2.34 8.80
N GLY A 4 4.65 -3.09 8.32
CA GLY A 4 4.67 -3.64 6.98
C GLY A 4 5.49 -4.91 6.82
N LEU A 5 5.42 -5.50 5.64
CA LEU A 5 6.26 -6.60 5.17
C LEU A 5 7.12 -6.08 4.03
N LEU A 6 8.44 -6.21 4.17
CA LEU A 6 9.35 -6.11 3.04
C LEU A 6 9.45 -7.51 2.41
N TRP A 7 9.02 -7.61 1.15
CA TRP A 7 8.99 -8.83 0.37
C TRP A 7 9.92 -8.68 -0.83
N PHE A 8 10.65 -9.73 -1.17
CA PHE A 8 11.55 -9.79 -2.32
C PHE A 8 11.08 -10.88 -3.29
N ASP A 9 10.95 -10.53 -4.57
CA ASP A 9 10.63 -11.48 -5.66
C ASP A 9 11.23 -10.96 -6.96
N ASP A 10 12.39 -11.49 -7.33
CA ASP A 10 13.17 -11.14 -8.53
C ASP A 10 12.84 -12.00 -9.74
N ASP A 11 11.86 -12.90 -9.65
CA ASP A 11 11.54 -13.80 -10.76
C ASP A 11 11.00 -12.98 -11.95
N PRO A 12 11.73 -12.89 -13.07
CA PRO A 12 11.32 -12.05 -14.20
C PRO A 12 10.14 -12.66 -14.97
N ARG A 13 9.80 -13.94 -14.72
CA ARG A 13 8.67 -14.61 -15.36
C ARG A 13 7.33 -14.28 -14.69
N ARG A 14 7.35 -13.78 -13.45
CA ARG A 14 6.13 -13.40 -12.72
C ARG A 14 5.74 -11.98 -13.03
N GLN A 15 4.47 -11.80 -13.36
CA GLN A 15 3.88 -10.48 -13.52
C GLN A 15 3.81 -9.76 -12.16
N LEU A 16 3.83 -8.43 -12.19
CA LEU A 16 3.74 -7.60 -10.98
C LEU A 16 2.54 -7.99 -10.09
N GLU A 17 1.37 -8.19 -10.69
CA GLU A 17 0.16 -8.58 -9.95
C GLU A 17 0.37 -9.89 -9.19
N GLU A 18 0.94 -10.91 -9.83
CA GLU A 18 1.22 -12.19 -9.19
C GLU A 18 2.18 -12.05 -8.01
N LYS A 19 3.25 -11.25 -8.16
CA LYS A 19 4.21 -10.96 -7.09
C LYS A 19 3.52 -10.29 -5.90
N VAL A 20 2.67 -9.29 -6.15
CA VAL A 20 1.89 -8.61 -5.10
C VAL A 20 0.93 -9.57 -4.40
N LEU A 21 0.22 -10.44 -5.13
CA LEU A 21 -0.71 -11.40 -4.54
C LEU A 21 0.01 -12.43 -3.66
N ARG A 22 1.19 -12.91 -4.08
CA ARG A 22 2.02 -13.82 -3.27
C ARG A 22 2.46 -13.15 -1.97
N ALA A 23 2.93 -11.91 -2.07
CA ALA A 23 3.33 -11.13 -0.91
C ALA A 23 2.15 -10.84 0.02
N ALA A 24 0.97 -10.54 -0.51
CA ALA A 24 -0.25 -10.28 0.25
C ALA A 24 -0.71 -11.53 1.03
N ARG A 25 -0.68 -12.72 0.41
CA ARG A 25 -0.96 -13.99 1.10
C ARG A 25 0.03 -14.27 2.22
N HIS A 26 1.29 -13.90 2.04
CA HIS A 26 2.30 -14.04 3.09
C HIS A 26 2.05 -13.06 4.24
N TYR A 27 1.77 -11.80 3.91
CA TYR A 27 1.42 -10.76 4.88
C TYR A 27 0.24 -11.19 5.76
N GLU A 28 -0.84 -11.67 5.15
CA GLU A 28 -2.05 -12.08 5.87
C GLU A 28 -1.78 -13.25 6.83
N ARG A 29 -1.03 -14.27 6.39
CA ARG A 29 -0.61 -15.36 7.27
C ARG A 29 0.25 -14.89 8.44
N LYS A 30 1.08 -13.86 8.25
CA LYS A 30 1.98 -13.34 9.29
C LYS A 30 1.29 -12.40 10.28
N TYR A 31 0.39 -11.55 9.81
CA TYR A 31 -0.21 -10.47 10.61
C TYR A 31 -1.71 -10.65 10.89
N GLY A 32 -2.33 -11.73 10.40
CA GLY A 32 -3.74 -12.06 10.64
C GLY A 32 -4.75 -11.13 9.96
N ARG A 33 -4.32 -10.29 9.02
CA ARG A 33 -5.18 -9.41 8.22
C ARG A 33 -4.60 -9.16 6.84
N PRO A 34 -5.42 -8.95 5.80
CA PRO A 34 -4.92 -8.63 4.47
C PRO A 34 -4.31 -7.22 4.43
N PRO A 35 -3.23 -7.00 3.65
CA PRO A 35 -2.76 -5.66 3.35
C PRO A 35 -3.71 -4.98 2.35
N ASN A 36 -3.70 -3.64 2.31
CA ASN A 36 -4.48 -2.87 1.33
C ASN A 36 -3.60 -1.92 0.49
N LEU A 37 -2.30 -1.85 0.76
CA LEU A 37 -1.36 -0.96 0.10
C LEU A 37 0.00 -1.65 -0.06
N CYS A 38 0.61 -1.47 -1.23
CA CYS A 38 1.92 -1.97 -1.60
C CYS A 38 2.74 -0.85 -2.27
N PHE A 39 3.94 -0.59 -1.78
CA PHE A 39 4.90 0.27 -2.45
C PHE A 39 5.92 -0.55 -3.23
N VAL A 40 6.23 -0.10 -4.44
CA VAL A 40 7.20 -0.73 -5.35
C VAL A 40 8.15 0.29 -5.95
N HIS A 41 9.30 -0.15 -6.44
CA HIS A 41 10.19 0.73 -7.19
C HIS A 41 9.50 1.25 -8.48
N PRO A 42 9.68 2.53 -8.88
CA PRO A 42 9.02 3.08 -10.05
C PRO A 42 9.30 2.33 -11.36
N SER A 43 10.50 1.75 -11.54
CA SER A 43 10.82 0.99 -12.75
C SER A 43 9.94 -0.26 -12.93
N THR A 44 9.47 -0.86 -11.83
CA THR A 44 8.59 -2.03 -11.84
C THR A 44 7.23 -1.73 -12.48
N LEU A 45 6.81 -0.45 -12.45
CA LEU A 45 5.55 0.00 -13.05
C LEU A 45 5.70 0.30 -14.55
N ASN A 46 6.90 0.72 -14.98
CA ASN A 46 7.16 1.18 -16.34
C ASN A 46 7.22 0.02 -17.36
N GLY A 47 7.50 -1.21 -16.91
CA GLY A 47 7.64 -2.39 -17.80
C GLY A 47 6.37 -3.19 -18.08
N ASN A 48 5.29 -2.99 -17.34
CA ASN A 48 4.09 -3.86 -17.37
C ASN A 48 2.89 -3.26 -18.16
N GLY A 49 3.14 -2.41 -19.17
CA GLY A 49 2.04 -1.81 -19.94
C GLY A 49 1.11 -0.91 -19.12
N GLY A 50 1.62 -0.38 -18.00
CA GLY A 50 0.89 0.41 -17.03
C GLY A 50 0.38 1.71 -17.64
N LYS A 51 -0.85 1.67 -18.17
CA LYS A 51 -1.70 2.86 -18.28
C LYS A 51 -1.58 3.64 -16.96
N ARG A 52 -1.41 4.96 -17.06
CA ARG A 52 -1.22 5.93 -15.98
C ARG A 52 -2.39 6.02 -14.98
N GLY A 53 -2.87 4.88 -14.47
CA GLY A 53 -3.98 4.72 -13.56
C GLY A 53 -3.56 3.89 -12.35
N ARG A 54 -4.24 4.10 -11.22
CA ARG A 54 -4.03 3.38 -9.96
C ARG A 54 -4.02 1.86 -10.20
N LEU A 55 -2.84 1.26 -10.15
CA LEU A 55 -2.69 -0.19 -10.26
C LEU A 55 -3.22 -0.84 -8.98
N ARG A 56 -4.03 -1.89 -9.15
CA ARG A 56 -4.61 -2.65 -8.05
C ARG A 56 -4.45 -4.14 -8.32
N ALA A 57 -4.10 -4.88 -7.28
CA ALA A 57 -4.05 -6.35 -7.28
C ALA A 57 -4.97 -6.86 -6.17
N ASN A 58 -6.13 -7.41 -6.53
CA ASN A 58 -7.13 -7.96 -5.59
C ASN A 58 -7.38 -7.08 -4.33
N GLY A 59 -7.66 -5.79 -4.53
CA GLY A 59 -7.92 -4.84 -3.43
C GLY A 59 -6.68 -4.15 -2.84
N VAL A 60 -5.47 -4.63 -3.12
CA VAL A 60 -4.21 -3.97 -2.76
C VAL A 60 -3.92 -2.84 -3.74
N GLU A 61 -3.87 -1.60 -3.25
CA GLU A 61 -3.42 -0.46 -4.04
C GLU A 61 -1.89 -0.50 -4.21
N ILE A 62 -1.40 -0.33 -5.44
CA ILE A 62 0.03 -0.33 -5.75
C ILE A 62 0.47 1.11 -6.02
N ARG A 63 1.46 1.60 -5.27
CA ARG A 63 2.02 2.95 -5.40
C ARG A 63 3.54 2.91 -5.67
N PRO A 64 4.08 3.83 -6.48
CA PRO A 64 5.53 3.97 -6.58
C PRO A 64 6.11 4.52 -5.27
N GLY A 65 7.23 3.95 -4.83
CA GLY A 65 8.03 4.43 -3.70
C GLY A 65 9.49 4.52 -4.12
N ARG A 66 10.05 5.74 -4.20
CA ARG A 66 11.44 5.97 -4.64
C ARG A 66 12.49 5.39 -3.69
N SER A 67 12.13 5.15 -2.43
CA SER A 67 12.98 4.52 -1.43
C SER A 67 12.94 2.98 -1.46
N ILE A 68 12.08 2.38 -2.30
CA ILE A 68 11.97 0.93 -2.44
C ILE A 68 12.93 0.47 -3.52
N LEU A 69 13.76 -0.53 -3.21
CA LEU A 69 14.69 -1.10 -4.19
C LEU A 69 13.94 -1.89 -5.29
N PRO A 70 14.53 -2.05 -6.48
CA PRO A 70 14.01 -2.97 -7.51
C PRO A 70 13.72 -4.37 -6.92
N ASP A 71 12.67 -5.02 -7.42
CA ASP A 71 12.20 -6.35 -6.98
C ASP A 71 11.79 -6.46 -5.49
N HIS A 72 11.77 -5.33 -4.78
CA HIS A 72 11.26 -5.24 -3.43
C HIS A 72 9.85 -4.64 -3.42
N PHE A 73 9.05 -5.16 -2.50
CA PHE A 73 7.64 -4.81 -2.30
C PHE A 73 7.44 -4.51 -0.82
N TRP A 74 6.95 -3.31 -0.51
CA TRP A 74 6.62 -2.93 0.86
C TRP A 74 5.10 -2.93 1.05
N LEU A 75 4.58 -3.97 1.69
CA LEU A 75 3.16 -4.17 1.89
C LEU A 75 2.74 -3.77 3.29
N GLY A 76 1.52 -3.25 3.42
CA GLY A 76 0.92 -2.99 4.71
C GLY A 76 -0.52 -2.49 4.61
N VAL A 77 -1.00 -2.00 5.74
CA VAL A 77 -2.31 -1.35 5.85
C VAL A 77 -2.10 0.16 5.89
N ALA A 78 -2.72 0.86 4.94
CA ALA A 78 -2.76 2.31 4.91
C ALA A 78 -3.33 2.85 6.22
N GLU A 79 -2.67 3.87 6.79
CA GLU A 79 -3.21 4.58 7.94
C GLU A 79 -4.35 5.45 7.46
N ASP A 80 -5.54 5.20 7.99
CA ASP A 80 -6.71 6.00 7.71
C ASP A 80 -6.56 7.33 8.48
N GLN A 81 -6.33 8.43 7.76
CA GLN A 81 -6.21 9.78 8.37
C GLN A 81 -7.56 10.34 8.83
N SER A 82 -8.61 9.53 8.84
CA SER A 82 -10.00 9.88 9.14
C SER A 82 -10.25 10.38 10.58
N HIS A 83 -9.27 10.29 11.47
CA HIS A 83 -9.36 10.82 12.84
C HIS A 83 -8.96 12.30 12.99
N ILE A 84 -8.17 12.89 12.07
CA ILE A 84 -7.67 14.27 12.25
C ILE A 84 -8.72 15.32 11.86
N SER A 85 -9.58 15.05 10.88
CA SER A 85 -10.62 15.98 10.42
C SER A 85 -11.77 16.17 11.43
N ASN A 86 -12.02 15.20 12.30
CA ASN A 86 -13.07 15.28 13.32
C ASN A 86 -12.62 16.01 14.60
N LEU A 87 -11.31 16.16 14.82
CA LEU A 87 -10.78 16.90 15.97
C LEU A 87 -10.64 18.39 15.66
N THR A 88 -10.24 18.73 14.43
CA THR A 88 -10.12 20.14 13.99
C THR A 88 -11.46 20.85 13.90
N SER A 89 -12.53 20.14 13.48
CA SER A 89 -13.90 20.69 13.43
C SER A 89 -14.52 20.96 14.80
N ARG A 90 -14.10 20.23 15.84
CA ARG A 90 -14.56 20.45 17.23
C ARG A 90 -13.85 21.62 17.91
N ILE A 91 -12.60 21.90 17.52
CA ILE A 91 -11.82 23.03 18.07
C ILE A 91 -12.23 24.35 17.41
N SER A 92 -12.68 24.34 16.15
CA SER A 92 -13.07 25.55 15.41
C SER A 92 -14.49 26.06 15.68
N ASN A 93 -15.31 25.38 16.49
CA ASN A 93 -16.68 25.83 16.79
C ASN A 93 -16.93 26.06 18.30
N PRO A 94 -16.75 27.30 18.81
CA PRO A 94 -16.93 27.62 20.22
C PRO A 94 -18.39 27.66 20.71
N LYS A 95 -19.39 27.37 19.86
CA LYS A 95 -20.83 27.52 20.19
C LYS A 95 -21.55 26.27 20.72
N SER A 96 -20.84 25.18 21.03
CA SER A 96 -21.45 23.96 21.58
C SER A 96 -20.97 23.66 22.99
N ARG A 97 -21.18 24.60 23.91
CA ARG A 97 -21.18 24.31 25.34
C ARG A 97 -22.62 24.49 25.85
N PRO A 98 -23.20 23.51 26.54
CA PRO A 98 -24.53 23.64 27.15
C PRO A 98 -24.55 24.73 28.22
#